data_AF-A0AB94IXP0-F1
#
_entry.id   AF-A0AB94IXP0-F1
#
_cell.length_a   1.000
_cell.length_b   1.000
_cell.length_c   1.000
_cell.angle_alpha   90.00
_cell.angle_beta   90.00
_cell.angle_gamma   90.00
#
_symmetry.space_group_name_H-M   'P 1'
#
loop_
_entity.id
_entity.type
_entity.pdbx_description
1 polymer ?
#
loop_
_entity_poly.entity_id
_entity_poly.type
_entity_poly.pdbx_seq_one_letter_code
_entity_poly.pdbx_strand_id
1 'polypeptide(L)'
;MEFVGLWLFQDLIEVLLLRVTQAPELFLLGVVYRLLTLKEGEERLWAIWTAFVGGLLWDLRWVGIPGFFTLGYVAVVMLVLWMWSAIPSQGRTMFVAFLLLEASLVIPPLIPVLIVGGGVSGGFFLVQQLCSLPALLLCLHLYSKHMRSLHA
;
A
#
# COMPACT_ATOMS: atom_id res chain seq x y z
N MET A 1 -7.62 -12.74 -8.22
CA MET A 1 -6.48 -12.94 -9.14
C MET A 1 -5.64 -11.68 -9.30
N GLU A 2 -6.24 -10.48 -9.34
CA GLU A 2 -5.52 -9.21 -9.55
C GLU A 2 -4.39 -8.93 -8.55
N PHE A 3 -4.63 -9.13 -7.24
CA PHE A 3 -3.63 -8.85 -6.21
C PHE A 3 -2.45 -9.81 -6.18
N VAL A 4 -2.65 -11.05 -6.62
CA VAL A 4 -1.57 -12.04 -6.74
C VAL A 4 -0.55 -11.58 -7.78
N GLY A 5 -1.02 -10.99 -8.89
CA GLY A 5 -0.15 -10.40 -9.90
C GLY A 5 0.68 -9.24 -9.35
N LEU A 6 0.08 -8.33 -8.58
CA LEU A 6 0.82 -7.23 -7.93
C LEU A 6 1.83 -7.75 -6.91
N TRP A 7 1.47 -8.77 -6.13
CA TRP A 7 2.36 -9.41 -5.16
C TRP A 7 3.56 -10.09 -5.85
N LEU A 8 3.34 -10.81 -6.94
CA LEU A 8 4.41 -11.42 -7.73
C LEU A 8 5.25 -10.38 -8.48
N PHE A 9 4.65 -9.26 -8.87
CA PHE A 9 5.37 -8.20 -9.59
C PHE A 9 6.30 -7.40 -8.66
N GLN A 10 5.85 -7.05 -7.44
CA GLN A 10 6.74 -6.44 -6.44
C GLN A 10 7.90 -7.37 -6.07
N ASP A 11 7.61 -8.67 -5.97
CA ASP A 11 8.60 -9.73 -5.73
C ASP A 11 9.65 -9.79 -6.84
N LEU A 12 9.22 -9.79 -8.10
CA LEU A 12 10.11 -9.75 -9.25
C LEU A 12 11.00 -8.48 -9.23
N ILE A 13 10.43 -7.32 -8.90
CA ILE A 13 11.20 -6.07 -8.76
C ILE A 13 12.28 -6.21 -7.68
N GLU A 14 11.94 -6.78 -6.52
CA GLU A 14 12.88 -7.03 -5.42
C GLU A 14 14.09 -7.86 -5.87
N VAL A 15 13.82 -8.93 -6.62
CA VAL A 15 14.84 -9.85 -7.15
C VAL A 15 15.71 -9.16 -8.20
N LEU A 16 15.10 -8.40 -9.12
CA LEU A 16 15.82 -7.65 -10.16
C LEU A 16 16.70 -6.55 -9.55
N LEU A 17 16.27 -5.94 -8.45
CA LEU A 17 17.05 -4.95 -7.70
C LEU A 17 18.11 -5.60 -6.80
N LEU A 18 18.32 -6.92 -6.89
CA LEU A 18 19.32 -7.68 -6.14
C LEU A 18 19.26 -7.44 -4.62
N ARG A 19 18.08 -7.13 -4.08
CA ARG A 19 17.88 -6.71 -2.67
C ARG A 19 18.71 -5.50 -2.24
N VAL A 20 19.13 -4.65 -3.18
CA VAL A 20 19.76 -3.35 -2.89
C VAL A 20 18.74 -2.37 -2.27
N THR A 21 17.45 -2.68 -2.35
CA THR A 21 16.37 -1.96 -1.66
C THR A 21 15.21 -2.91 -1.39
N GLN A 22 14.30 -2.52 -0.50
CA GLN A 22 13.03 -3.23 -0.29
C GLN A 22 12.12 -3.01 -1.51
N ALA A 23 11.32 -4.02 -1.85
CA ALA A 23 10.36 -3.90 -2.94
C ALA A 23 9.40 -2.72 -2.70
N PRO A 24 8.98 -1.98 -3.75
CA PRO A 24 7.89 -1.03 -3.59
C PRO A 24 6.62 -1.77 -3.12
N GLU A 25 5.87 -1.16 -2.20
CA GLU A 25 4.67 -1.73 -1.55
C GLU A 25 3.45 -1.77 -2.51
N LEU A 26 3.62 -2.36 -3.70
CA LEU A 26 2.64 -2.34 -4.79
C LEU A 26 1.38 -3.16 -4.46
N PHE A 27 1.55 -4.26 -3.73
CA PHE A 27 0.43 -5.06 -3.26
C PHE A 27 -0.50 -4.24 -2.36
N LEU A 28 0.07 -3.61 -1.32
CA LEU A 28 -0.73 -2.83 -0.37
C LEU A 28 -1.31 -1.59 -1.03
N LEU A 29 -0.56 -0.92 -1.90
CA LEU A 29 -1.05 0.18 -2.73
C LEU A 29 -2.27 -0.23 -3.55
N GLY A 30 -2.23 -1.41 -4.19
CA GLY A 30 -3.35 -1.95 -4.96
C GLY A 30 -4.57 -2.23 -4.09
N VAL A 31 -4.37 -2.80 -2.90
CA VAL A 31 -5.45 -3.06 -1.92
C VAL A 31 -6.12 -1.75 -1.50
N VAL A 32 -5.32 -0.74 -1.14
CA VAL A 32 -5.83 0.59 -0.76
C VAL A 32 -6.51 1.28 -1.94
N TYR A 33 -5.92 1.25 -3.14
CA TYR A 33 -6.53 1.81 -4.34
C TYR A 33 -7.92 1.21 -4.62
N ARG A 34 -8.06 -0.12 -4.53
CA ARG A 34 -9.36 -0.77 -4.69
C ARG A 34 -10.33 -0.33 -3.59
N LEU A 35 -9.85 -0.22 -2.35
CA LEU A 35 -10.66 0.26 -1.22
C LEU A 35 -11.22 1.67 -1.44
N LEU A 36 -10.44 2.56 -2.06
CA LEU A 36 -10.87 3.93 -2.36
C LEU A 36 -11.85 4.01 -3.56
N THR A 37 -11.81 3.03 -4.46
CA THR A 37 -12.66 2.99 -5.69
C THR A 37 -13.87 2.08 -5.56
N LEU A 38 -14.02 1.40 -4.43
CA LEU A 38 -15.16 0.56 -4.08
C LEU A 38 -16.44 1.40 -3.94
N LYS A 39 -17.55 0.90 -4.50
CA LYS A 39 -18.86 1.56 -4.36
C LYS A 39 -19.35 1.49 -2.92
N GLU A 40 -20.16 2.47 -2.52
CA GLU A 40 -20.80 2.46 -1.20
C GLU A 40 -21.73 1.25 -1.08
N GLY A 41 -21.60 0.50 0.00
CA GLY A 41 -22.35 -0.75 0.25
C GLY A 41 -21.62 -2.04 -0.11
N GLU A 42 -20.48 -1.98 -0.82
CA GLU A 42 -19.65 -3.17 -1.05
C GLU A 42 -18.89 -3.57 0.22
N GLU A 43 -18.72 -4.89 0.40
CA GLU A 43 -18.07 -5.46 1.58
C GLU A 43 -16.61 -4.99 1.68
N ARG A 44 -16.23 -4.45 2.84
CA ARG A 44 -14.87 -3.93 3.08
C ARG A 44 -13.96 -4.90 3.86
N LEU A 45 -14.54 -5.96 4.43
CA LEU A 45 -13.82 -6.95 5.22
C LEU A 45 -12.76 -7.71 4.40
N TRP A 46 -12.98 -7.88 3.08
CA TRP A 46 -12.00 -8.52 2.20
C TRP A 46 -10.64 -7.82 2.26
N ALA A 47 -10.61 -6.48 2.42
CA ALA A 47 -9.39 -5.69 2.43
C ALA A 47 -8.53 -6.01 3.65
N ILE A 48 -9.17 -6.18 4.82
CA ILE A 48 -8.49 -6.55 6.07
C ILE A 48 -7.89 -7.96 5.93
N TRP A 49 -8.68 -8.92 5.44
CA TRP A 49 -8.18 -10.29 5.23
C TRP A 49 -7.07 -10.35 4.18
N THR A 50 -7.16 -9.56 3.13
CA THR A 50 -6.13 -9.53 2.08
C THR A 50 -4.84 -8.88 2.59
N ALA A 51 -4.95 -7.80 3.38
CA ALA A 51 -3.79 -7.20 4.05
C ALA A 51 -3.15 -8.17 5.05
N PHE A 52 -3.96 -8.90 5.83
CA PHE A 52 -3.49 -9.90 6.77
C PHE A 52 -2.73 -11.03 6.05
N VAL A 53 -3.36 -11.68 5.07
CA VAL A 53 -2.74 -12.80 4.34
C VAL A 53 -1.52 -12.33 3.54
N GLY A 54 -1.63 -11.19 2.85
CA GLY A 54 -0.52 -10.65 2.06
C GLY A 54 0.67 -10.25 2.93
N GLY A 55 0.44 -9.64 4.08
CA GLY A 55 1.48 -9.29 5.04
C GLY A 55 2.09 -10.54 5.69
N LEU A 56 1.29 -11.55 5.99
CA LEU A 56 1.79 -12.81 6.56
C LEU A 56 2.68 -13.56 5.55
N LEU A 57 2.27 -13.62 4.29
CA LEU A 57 3.09 -14.19 3.22
C LEU A 57 4.39 -13.41 3.03
N TRP A 58 4.35 -12.08 3.22
CA TRP A 58 5.54 -11.25 3.17
C TRP A 58 6.50 -11.53 4.33
N ASP A 59 5.97 -11.65 5.55
CA ASP A 59 6.76 -11.98 6.74
C ASP A 59 7.47 -13.35 6.62
N LEU A 60 6.84 -14.33 5.94
CA LEU A 60 7.36 -15.69 5.79
C LEU A 60 8.42 -15.87 4.70
N ARG A 61 8.70 -14.84 3.89
CA ARG A 61 9.37 -14.96 2.59
C ARG A 61 10.89 -15.24 2.70
N TRP A 62 11.62 -14.50 3.53
CA TRP A 62 13.09 -14.53 3.50
C TRP A 62 13.79 -14.22 4.84
N VAL A 63 13.22 -14.57 6.00
CA VAL A 63 13.69 -14.18 7.37
C VAL A 63 13.08 -12.85 7.84
N GLY A 64 11.76 -12.68 7.65
CA GLY A 64 11.00 -11.64 8.34
C GLY A 64 10.63 -12.12 9.75
N ILE A 65 10.46 -11.19 10.68
CA ILE A 65 9.83 -11.49 11.98
C ILE A 65 8.34 -11.73 11.69
N PRO A 66 7.80 -12.93 11.97
CA PRO A 66 6.38 -13.21 11.73
C PRO A 66 5.49 -12.17 12.41
N GLY A 67 4.58 -11.56 11.65
CA GLY A 67 3.63 -10.57 12.13
C GLY A 67 4.05 -9.11 11.97
N PHE A 68 5.27 -8.82 11.50
CA PHE A 68 5.80 -7.46 11.45
C PHE A 68 5.17 -6.62 10.33
N PHE A 69 5.26 -7.08 9.08
CA PHE A 69 4.57 -6.46 7.96
C PHE A 69 3.07 -6.73 8.00
N THR A 70 2.65 -7.89 8.51
CA THR A 70 1.23 -8.18 8.76
C THR A 70 0.57 -7.09 9.60
N LEU A 71 1.19 -6.70 10.73
CA LEU A 71 0.69 -5.63 11.58
C LEU A 71 0.63 -4.30 10.81
N GLY A 72 1.70 -3.93 10.11
CA GLY A 72 1.77 -2.70 9.33
C GLY A 72 0.68 -2.63 8.26
N TYR A 73 0.48 -3.70 7.49
CA TYR A 73 -0.51 -3.77 6.43
C TYR A 73 -1.93 -3.65 6.97
N VAL A 74 -2.25 -4.42 8.03
CA VAL A 74 -3.57 -4.36 8.66
C VAL A 74 -3.81 -2.98 9.29
N ALA A 75 -2.81 -2.39 9.95
CA ALA A 75 -2.91 -1.06 10.55
C ALA A 75 -3.18 0.01 9.49
N VAL A 76 -2.47 -0.03 8.36
CA VAL A 76 -2.72 0.87 7.22
C VAL A 76 -4.13 0.71 6.69
N VAL A 77 -4.58 -0.52 6.42
CA VAL A 77 -5.93 -0.76 5.89
C VAL A 77 -7.00 -0.30 6.88
N MET A 78 -6.83 -0.56 8.17
CA MET A 78 -7.74 -0.06 9.20
C MET A 78 -7.76 1.46 9.28
N LEU A 79 -6.60 2.12 9.20
CA LEU A 79 -6.48 3.58 9.17
C LEU A 79 -7.22 4.16 7.96
N VAL A 80 -7.00 3.58 6.77
CA VAL A 80 -7.67 4.00 5.55
C VAL A 80 -9.18 3.80 5.67
N LEU A 81 -9.63 2.64 6.17
CA LEU A 81 -11.05 2.36 6.38
C LEU A 81 -11.69 3.37 7.33
N TRP A 82 -11.03 3.68 8.43
CA TRP A 82 -11.50 4.64 9.42
C TRP A 82 -11.59 6.05 8.81
N MET A 83 -10.50 6.54 8.20
CA MET A 83 -10.47 7.86 7.57
C MET A 83 -11.48 7.97 6.43
N TRP A 84 -11.56 6.97 5.56
CA TRP A 84 -12.47 6.97 4.41
C TRP A 84 -13.95 6.91 4.80
N SER A 85 -14.26 6.29 5.95
CA SER A 85 -15.61 6.24 6.50
C SER A 85 -15.97 7.49 7.29
N ALA A 86 -14.99 8.17 7.90
CA ALA A 86 -15.19 9.42 8.61
C ALA A 86 -15.39 10.61 7.65
N ILE A 87 -14.79 10.57 6.46
CA ILE A 87 -14.87 11.65 5.47
C ILE A 87 -16.16 11.51 4.64
N PRO A 88 -17.02 12.55 4.61
CA PRO A 88 -18.22 12.53 3.78
C PRO A 88 -17.85 12.45 2.29
N SER A 89 -18.75 11.95 1.45
CA SER A 89 -18.49 11.76 0.00
C SER A 89 -17.98 13.03 -0.70
N GLN A 90 -18.48 14.20 -0.32
CA GLN A 90 -18.04 15.51 -0.83
C GLN A 90 -16.59 15.88 -0.43
N GLY A 91 -16.10 15.34 0.70
CA GLY A 91 -14.75 15.58 1.21
C GLY A 91 -13.69 14.63 0.64
N ARG A 92 -14.07 13.62 -0.15
CA ARG A 92 -13.16 12.62 -0.77
C ARG A 92 -12.41 13.21 -1.96
N THR A 93 -11.58 14.21 -1.68
CA THR A 93 -10.78 14.92 -2.68
C THR A 93 -9.60 14.09 -3.18
N MET A 94 -9.00 14.53 -4.29
CA MET A 94 -7.77 13.91 -4.83
C MET A 94 -6.61 13.98 -3.83
N PHE A 95 -6.55 15.03 -3.01
CA PHE A 95 -5.51 15.17 -1.99
C PHE A 95 -5.66 14.14 -0.86
N VAL A 96 -6.89 13.89 -0.40
CA VAL A 96 -7.16 12.83 0.59
C VAL A 96 -6.78 11.46 0.02
N ALA A 97 -7.15 11.17 -1.23
CA ALA A 97 -6.76 9.92 -1.88
C ALA A 97 -5.23 9.78 -1.99
N PHE A 98 -4.53 10.85 -2.37
CA PHE A 98 -3.07 10.88 -2.37
C PHE A 98 -2.48 10.53 -1.00
N LEU A 99 -2.93 11.18 0.07
CA LEU A 99 -2.42 10.91 1.43
C LEU A 99 -2.64 9.46 1.86
N LEU A 100 -3.81 8.89 1.56
CA LEU A 100 -4.14 7.52 1.93
C LEU A 100 -3.34 6.47 1.13
N LEU A 101 -3.13 6.73 -0.17
CA LEU A 101 -2.25 5.90 -1.00
C LEU A 101 -0.80 6.02 -0.55
N GLU A 102 -0.32 7.22 -0.24
CA GLU A 102 1.05 7.45 0.24
C GLU A 102 1.30 6.76 1.59
N ALA A 103 0.33 6.81 2.50
CA ALA A 103 0.42 6.10 3.78
C ALA A 103 0.69 4.60 3.59
N SER A 104 0.14 3.99 2.53
CA SER A 104 0.38 2.57 2.22
C SER A 104 1.79 2.27 1.71
N LEU A 105 2.48 3.27 1.15
CA LEU A 105 3.84 3.14 0.65
C LEU A 105 4.90 3.51 1.68
N VAL A 106 4.54 4.38 2.64
CA VAL A 106 5.49 4.91 3.63
C VAL A 106 5.47 4.10 4.92
N ILE A 107 4.29 3.76 5.45
CA ILE A 107 4.18 3.23 6.82
C ILE A 107 4.88 1.86 6.95
N PRO A 108 4.60 0.84 6.11
CA PRO A 108 5.22 -0.46 6.28
C PRO A 108 6.76 -0.46 6.24
N PRO A 109 7.44 0.17 5.25
CA PRO A 109 8.90 0.18 5.20
C PRO A 109 9.55 1.13 6.21
N LEU A 110 8.80 2.09 6.77
CA LEU A 110 9.29 2.94 7.85
C LEU A 110 9.48 2.16 9.15
N ILE A 111 8.68 1.11 9.40
CA ILE A 111 8.74 0.32 10.64
C ILE A 111 10.14 -0.31 10.84
N PRO A 112 10.74 -1.02 9.86
CA PRO A 112 12.12 -1.50 9.95
C PRO A 112 13.14 -0.40 10.21
N VAL A 113 13.00 0.77 9.56
CA VAL A 113 13.93 1.90 9.72
C VAL A 113 13.88 2.44 11.16
N LEU A 114 12.69 2.54 11.75
CA LEU A 114 12.49 3.01 13.12
C LEU A 114 13.04 2.03 14.16
N ILE A 115 12.98 0.72 13.89
CA ILE A 115 13.37 -0.32 14.85
C ILE A 115 14.85 -0.69 14.74
N VAL A 116 15.36 -0.82 13.51
CA VAL A 116 16.76 -1.24 13.24
C VAL A 116 17.71 -0.02 13.18
N GLY A 117 17.17 1.19 13.02
CA GLY A 117 17.91 2.43 12.97
C GLY A 117 18.28 2.85 11.54
N GLY A 118 18.28 4.16 11.27
CA GLY A 118 18.24 4.75 9.92
C GLY A 118 19.54 4.79 9.11
N GLY A 119 20.53 3.94 9.39
CA GLY A 119 21.78 3.88 8.61
C GLY A 119 21.54 3.34 7.20
N VAL A 120 21.96 2.10 6.94
CA VAL A 120 21.76 1.42 5.64
C VAL A 120 20.26 1.32 5.29
N SER A 121 19.39 1.12 6.29
CA SER A 121 17.93 1.02 6.13
C SER A 121 17.29 2.32 5.63
N GLY A 122 17.81 3.49 6.01
CA GLY A 122 17.29 4.78 5.57
C GLY A 122 17.58 5.03 4.08
N GLY A 123 18.75 4.63 3.60
CA GLY A 123 19.07 4.65 2.17
C GLY A 123 18.14 3.75 1.35
N PHE A 124 17.87 2.54 1.85
CA PHE A 124 16.94 1.62 1.19
C PHE A 124 15.52 2.17 1.13
N PHE A 125 15.05 2.81 2.22
CA PHE A 125 13.76 3.48 2.26
C PHE A 125 13.64 4.58 1.18
N LEU A 126 14.64 5.44 1.03
CA LEU A 126 14.59 6.51 0.02
C LEU A 126 14.53 5.97 -1.41
N VAL A 127 15.34 4.96 -1.73
CA VAL A 127 15.32 4.32 -3.05
C VAL A 127 13.96 3.67 -3.31
N GLN A 128 13.39 3.00 -2.30
CA GLN A 128 12.07 2.40 -2.39
C GLN A 128 10.99 3.45 -2.66
N GLN A 129 11.01 4.60 -1.97
CA GLN A 129 10.06 5.69 -2.20
C GLN A 129 10.16 6.23 -3.63
N LEU A 130 11.37 6.41 -4.16
CA LEU A 130 11.56 6.84 -5.55
C LEU A 130 11.00 5.80 -6.55
N CYS A 131 11.19 4.51 -6.27
CA CYS A 131 10.66 3.43 -7.09
C CYS A 131 9.13 3.29 -7.01
N SER A 132 8.48 3.71 -5.92
CA SER A 132 7.03 3.63 -5.76
C SER A 132 6.28 4.82 -6.36
N LEU A 133 6.95 5.96 -6.59
CA LEU A 133 6.33 7.18 -7.16
C LEU A 133 5.57 6.93 -8.48
N PRO A 134 6.10 6.20 -9.49
CA PRO A 134 5.36 5.98 -10.72
C PRO A 134 4.03 5.23 -10.50
N ALA A 135 4.04 4.24 -9.61
CA ALA A 135 2.84 3.47 -9.28
C ALA A 135 1.81 4.34 -8.53
N LEU A 136 2.26 5.16 -7.59
CA LEU A 136 1.43 6.12 -6.88
C LEU A 136 0.74 7.10 -7.85
N LEU A 137 1.52 7.71 -8.73
CA LEU A 137 1.02 8.67 -9.73
C LEU A 137 0.02 8.01 -10.68
N LEU A 138 0.27 6.76 -11.07
CA LEU A 138 -0.66 5.98 -11.88
C LEU A 138 -1.98 5.73 -11.13
N CYS A 139 -1.93 5.27 -9.88
CA CYS A 139 -3.13 5.08 -9.04
C CYS A 139 -3.91 6.39 -8.87
N LEU A 140 -3.23 7.51 -8.65
CA LEU A 140 -3.86 8.82 -8.51
C LEU A 140 -4.52 9.29 -9.81
N HIS A 141 -3.86 9.08 -10.96
CA HIS A 141 -4.42 9.37 -12.27
C HIS A 141 -5.68 8.54 -12.54
N LEU A 142 -5.63 7.24 -12.27
CA LEU A 142 -6.77 6.34 -12.44
C LEU A 142 -7.93 6.70 -11.49
N TYR A 143 -7.62 7.05 -10.25
CA TYR A 143 -8.60 7.54 -9.28
C TYR A 143 -9.28 8.83 -9.77
N SER A 144 -8.51 9.79 -10.29
CA SER A 144 -9.04 11.04 -10.86
C SER A 144 -9.99 10.76 -12.03
N LYS A 145 -9.61 9.84 -12.93
CA LYS A 145 -10.47 9.41 -14.03
C LYS A 145 -11.78 8.77 -13.53
N HIS A 146 -11.69 7.92 -12.51
CA HIS A 146 -12.86 7.31 -11.89
C HIS A 146 -13.81 8.34 -11.27
N MET A 147 -13.29 9.31 -10.51
CA MET A 147 -14.10 10.39 -9.92
C MET A 147 -14.78 11.28 -10.97
N ARG A 148 -14.15 11.50 -12.13
CA ARG A 148 -14.79 12.22 -13.24
C ARG A 148 -15.95 11.43 -13.84
N SER A 149 -15.82 10.11 -13.96
CA SER A 149 -16.88 9.26 -14.51
C SER A 149 -18.13 9.15 -13.61
N LEU A 150 -18.00 9.40 -12.31
CA LEU A 150 -19.11 9.40 -11.37
C LEU A 150 -19.93 10.70 -11.37
N HIS A 151 -19.36 11.79 -11.92
CA HIS A 151 -20.00 13.11 -11.98
C HIS A 151 -20.46 13.50 -13.39
N ALA A 152 -20.24 12.63 -14.38
CA ALA A 152 -20.70 12.79 -15.77
C ALA A 152 -22.05 12.08 -15.96
#